data_AF-A0A380FZY3-F1
#
_entry.id   AF-A0A380FZY3-F1
#
_cell.length_a   1.000
_cell.length_b   1.000
_cell.length_c   1.000
_cell.angle_alpha   90.00
_cell.angle_beta   90.00
_cell.angle_gamma   90.00
#
_symmetry.space_group_name_H-M   'P 1'
#
loop_
_entity.id
_entity.type
_entity.pdbx_description
1 polymer ?
#
loop_
_entity_poly.entity_id
_entity_poly.type
_entity_poly.pdbx_seq_one_letter_code
_entity_poly.pdbx_strand_id
1 'polypeptide(L)'
;MKKFLLIIVVGSALLTGGALYDGVDNQDMTEPTIHFWQSNPMKFNTYVKGQCTYYAFDRIRQDGNMINNEWGDAKEWASKAEDEGYKVDEHPKPGSILQTSEGDHGHVAYVEKVNDNGSLTVSDMNYKKPYEVTTRHIGTYEVKDYNYIHPKNNAKA
;
A
#
# COMPACT_ATOMS: atom_id res chain seq x y z
N MET A 1 -20.56 61.67 13.04
CA MET A 1 -20.31 60.30 13.52
C MET A 1 -19.26 59.68 12.61
N LYS A 2 -18.01 59.68 13.06
CA LYS A 2 -16.84 59.11 12.37
C LYS A 2 -16.34 57.95 13.23
N LYS A 3 -15.77 56.93 12.58
CA LYS A 3 -15.16 55.69 13.10
C LYS A 3 -16.15 54.52 13.20
N PHE A 4 -16.10 53.62 12.22
CA PHE A 4 -16.29 52.16 12.34
C PHE A 4 -16.43 51.59 10.92
N LEU A 5 -15.31 51.33 10.21
CA LEU A 5 -15.25 50.49 9.00
C LEU A 5 -13.82 50.42 8.44
N LEU A 6 -12.87 49.85 9.19
CA LEU A 6 -11.52 49.65 8.62
C LEU A 6 -10.80 48.36 9.07
N ILE A 7 -11.51 47.31 9.49
CA ILE A 7 -10.86 46.07 9.96
C ILE A 7 -11.19 44.83 9.11
N ILE A 8 -12.09 44.89 8.13
CA ILE A 8 -12.49 43.65 7.41
C ILE A 8 -11.68 43.39 6.12
N VAL A 9 -10.95 44.36 5.57
CA VAL A 9 -10.31 44.19 4.25
C VAL A 9 -8.92 43.52 4.29
N VAL A 10 -8.26 43.45 5.46
CA VAL A 10 -6.92 42.83 5.56
C VAL A 10 -6.97 41.30 5.73
N GLY A 11 -8.10 40.74 6.19
CA GLY A 11 -8.27 39.29 6.36
C GLY A 11 -8.47 38.51 5.05
N SER A 12 -8.80 39.19 3.95
CA SER A 12 -9.17 38.55 2.68
C SER A 12 -7.98 38.37 1.71
N ALA A 13 -6.89 39.12 1.91
CA ALA A 13 -5.76 39.14 0.98
C ALA A 13 -4.73 38.01 1.19
N LEU A 14 -4.83 37.24 2.28
CA LEU A 14 -3.95 36.10 2.53
C LEU A 14 -4.50 34.78 1.98
N LEU A 15 -5.79 34.73 1.60
CA LEU A 15 -6.43 33.53 1.04
C LEU A 15 -6.21 33.35 -0.47
N THR A 16 -5.83 34.41 -1.18
CA THR A 16 -5.62 34.35 -2.64
C THR A 16 -4.20 33.95 -3.05
N GLY A 17 -3.21 34.01 -2.15
CA GLY A 17 -1.83 33.63 -2.46
C GLY A 17 -1.60 32.11 -2.55
N GLY A 18 -2.22 31.33 -1.65
CA GLY A 18 -2.10 29.86 -1.65
C GLY A 18 -2.81 29.21 -2.83
N ALA A 19 -3.95 29.77 -3.25
CA ALA A 19 -4.74 29.25 -4.37
C ALA A 19 -4.08 29.44 -5.75
N LEU A 20 -3.13 30.37 -5.88
CA LEU A 20 -2.43 30.61 -7.15
C LEU A 20 -1.17 29.76 -7.31
N TYR A 21 -0.59 29.23 -6.23
CA TYR A 21 0.55 28.31 -6.34
C TYR A 21 0.10 26.89 -6.69
N ASP A 22 -1.03 26.42 -6.13
CA ASP A 22 -1.63 25.11 -6.46
C ASP A 22 -2.23 25.05 -7.88
N GLY A 23 -2.57 26.18 -8.47
CA GLY A 23 -3.25 26.25 -9.77
C GLY A 23 -2.36 26.04 -11.00
N VAL A 24 -1.03 25.97 -10.85
CA VAL A 24 -0.10 25.87 -12.00
C VAL A 24 0.35 24.43 -12.28
N ASP A 25 0.30 23.52 -11.29
CA ASP A 25 0.72 22.12 -11.49
C ASP A 25 -0.46 21.15 -11.74
N ASN A 26 -1.69 21.64 -11.57
CA ASN A 26 -2.90 20.82 -11.67
C ASN A 26 -3.72 21.16 -12.93
N GLN A 27 -3.20 20.82 -14.11
CA GLN A 27 -3.89 21.04 -15.39
C GLN A 27 -5.00 20.03 -15.70
N ASP A 28 -5.26 19.04 -14.85
CA ASP A 28 -6.37 18.09 -14.99
C ASP A 28 -7.25 18.14 -13.74
N MET A 29 -8.08 19.18 -13.64
CA MET A 29 -9.02 19.40 -12.53
C MET A 29 -10.24 18.46 -12.61
N THR A 30 -10.03 17.16 -12.77
CA THR A 30 -11.11 16.18 -12.75
C THR A 30 -11.45 15.67 -11.35
N GLU A 31 -10.60 15.88 -10.33
CA GLU A 31 -10.86 15.47 -8.93
C GLU A 31 -10.20 16.43 -7.91
N PRO A 32 -10.97 17.25 -7.14
CA PRO A 32 -10.40 18.07 -6.08
C PRO A 32 -10.13 17.19 -4.84
N THR A 33 -8.94 16.59 -4.77
CA THR A 33 -8.54 15.79 -3.60
C THR A 33 -8.05 16.68 -2.46
N ILE A 34 -8.95 17.03 -1.54
CA ILE A 34 -8.59 17.75 -0.31
C ILE A 34 -7.84 16.78 0.63
N HIS A 35 -6.50 16.84 0.63
CA HIS A 35 -5.61 15.93 1.38
C HIS A 35 -5.57 16.12 2.92
N PHE A 36 -6.46 16.92 3.51
CA PHE A 36 -6.45 17.23 4.95
C PHE A 36 -6.81 16.05 5.88
N TRP A 37 -7.47 15.00 5.38
CA TRP A 37 -7.99 13.89 6.21
C TRP A 37 -7.52 12.49 5.80
N GLN A 38 -6.67 12.36 4.78
CA GLN A 38 -6.31 11.04 4.27
C GLN A 38 -5.23 10.39 5.14
N SER A 39 -5.64 9.39 5.93
CA SER A 39 -4.76 8.59 6.78
C SER A 39 -3.72 7.85 5.94
N ASN A 40 -2.48 7.76 6.44
CA ASN A 40 -1.45 6.88 5.87
C ASN A 40 -1.67 5.48 6.47
N PRO A 41 -2.19 4.50 5.70
CA PRO A 41 -2.49 3.17 6.23
C PRO A 41 -1.22 2.47 6.74
N MET A 42 -0.04 2.85 6.23
CA MET A 42 1.24 2.25 6.63
C MET A 42 1.76 2.73 7.98
N LYS A 43 1.15 3.76 8.58
CA LYS A 43 1.61 4.33 9.86
C LYS A 43 1.56 3.31 11.00
N PHE A 44 0.54 2.46 11.01
CA PHE A 44 0.36 1.45 12.05
C PHE A 44 0.11 0.08 11.42
N ASN A 45 0.95 -0.89 11.80
CA ASN A 45 0.72 -2.28 11.45
C ASN A 45 -0.22 -2.92 12.48
N THR A 46 -1.43 -3.21 12.04
CA THR A 46 -2.51 -3.81 12.86
C THR A 46 -2.56 -5.33 12.77
N TYR A 47 -1.74 -5.95 11.92
CA TYR A 47 -1.63 -7.40 11.85
C TYR A 47 -0.95 -7.98 13.10
N VAL A 48 -1.19 -9.26 13.37
CA VAL A 48 -0.63 -9.94 14.54
C VAL A 48 0.87 -10.19 14.33
N LYS A 49 1.69 -9.66 15.24
CA LYS A 49 3.15 -9.88 15.25
C LYS A 49 3.47 -11.37 15.17
N GLY A 50 4.47 -11.71 14.36
CA GLY A 50 4.89 -13.09 14.16
C GLY A 50 4.18 -13.81 13.02
N GLN A 51 3.19 -13.20 12.36
CA GLN A 51 2.46 -13.78 11.22
C GLN A 51 3.01 -13.30 9.87
N CYS A 52 2.69 -14.06 8.82
CA CYS A 52 3.06 -13.74 7.44
C CYS A 52 2.54 -12.37 6.99
N THR A 53 1.30 -12.04 7.34
CA THR A 53 0.63 -10.77 7.06
C THR A 53 1.35 -9.57 7.70
N TYR A 54 1.75 -9.72 8.97
CA TYR A 54 2.51 -8.69 9.68
C TYR A 54 3.85 -8.39 9.02
N TYR A 55 4.59 -9.44 8.66
CA TYR A 55 5.88 -9.29 7.99
C TYR A 55 5.73 -8.67 6.59
N ALA A 56 4.78 -9.17 5.78
CA ALA A 56 4.56 -8.64 4.43
C ALA A 56 4.20 -7.15 4.46
N PHE A 57 3.33 -6.73 5.37
CA PHE A 57 2.99 -5.31 5.55
C PHE A 57 4.22 -4.45 5.88
N ASP A 58 5.05 -4.89 6.82
CA ASP A 58 6.26 -4.15 7.20
C ASP A 58 7.28 -4.11 6.05
N ARG A 59 7.40 -5.19 5.27
CA ARG A 59 8.29 -5.25 4.11
C ARG A 59 7.83 -4.30 2.99
N ILE A 60 6.52 -4.24 2.71
CA ILE A 60 5.92 -3.25 1.79
C ILE A 60 6.20 -1.82 2.24
N ARG A 61 6.05 -1.53 3.54
CA ARG A 61 6.35 -0.22 4.09
C ARG A 61 7.82 0.16 3.90
N GLN A 62 8.73 -0.78 4.08
CA GLN A 62 10.17 -0.54 3.91
C GLN A 62 10.54 -0.15 2.47
N ASP A 63 9.78 -0.60 1.47
CA ASP A 63 9.97 -0.21 0.07
C ASP A 63 9.25 1.10 -0.31
N GLY A 64 8.68 1.81 0.66
CA GLY A 64 7.93 3.04 0.41
C GLY A 64 6.59 2.80 -0.31
N ASN A 65 6.07 1.59 -0.25
CA ASN A 65 4.78 1.24 -0.82
C ASN A 65 3.68 1.18 0.26
N MET A 66 2.43 1.09 -0.18
CA MET A 66 1.26 0.98 0.69
C MET A 66 0.31 -0.14 0.30
N ILE A 67 -0.30 -0.72 1.33
CA ILE A 67 -1.48 -1.58 1.33
C ILE A 67 -2.40 -1.15 2.49
N ASN A 68 -3.62 -1.69 2.57
CA ASN A 68 -4.43 -1.52 3.77
C ASN A 68 -3.83 -2.34 4.94
N ASN A 69 -4.05 -1.89 6.16
CA ASN A 69 -3.67 -2.58 7.37
C ASN A 69 -4.79 -3.49 7.93
N GLU A 70 -5.99 -3.47 7.33
CA GLU A 70 -7.20 -4.14 7.83
C GLU A 70 -7.74 -5.26 6.91
N TRP A 71 -6.93 -5.79 5.99
CA TRP A 71 -7.38 -6.92 5.15
C TRP A 71 -7.57 -8.25 5.89
N GLY A 72 -7.13 -8.36 7.15
CA GLY A 72 -7.33 -9.59 7.95
C GLY A 72 -6.43 -10.74 7.52
N ASP A 73 -6.99 -11.95 7.47
CA ASP A 73 -6.25 -13.18 7.14
C ASP A 73 -5.75 -13.17 5.70
N ALA A 74 -4.62 -13.82 5.44
CA ALA A 74 -3.97 -13.85 4.13
C ALA A 74 -4.89 -14.35 3.00
N LYS A 75 -5.80 -15.28 3.27
CA LYS A 75 -6.80 -15.80 2.30
C LYS A 75 -7.75 -14.73 1.75
N GLU A 76 -7.89 -13.60 2.45
CA GLU A 76 -8.81 -12.50 2.10
C GLU A 76 -8.11 -11.36 1.36
N TRP A 77 -6.78 -11.36 1.32
CA TRP A 77 -6.01 -10.21 0.84
C TRP A 77 -6.24 -9.92 -0.64
N ALA A 78 -6.29 -10.93 -1.50
CA ALA A 78 -6.50 -10.72 -2.94
C ALA A 78 -7.85 -10.05 -3.19
N SER A 79 -8.95 -10.61 -2.68
CA SER A 79 -10.30 -10.06 -2.90
C SER A 79 -10.46 -8.65 -2.30
N LYS A 80 -9.96 -8.42 -1.09
CA LYS A 80 -10.06 -7.09 -0.46
C LYS A 80 -9.18 -6.05 -1.15
N ALA A 81 -8.03 -6.46 -1.66
CA ALA A 81 -7.17 -5.59 -2.46
C ALA A 81 -7.88 -5.20 -3.77
N GLU A 82 -8.54 -6.14 -4.46
CA GLU A 82 -9.37 -5.85 -5.64
C GLU A 82 -10.51 -4.88 -5.33
N ASP A 83 -11.25 -5.11 -4.25
CA ASP A 83 -12.35 -4.24 -3.79
C ASP A 83 -11.88 -2.80 -3.53
N GLU A 84 -10.62 -2.63 -3.11
CA GLU A 84 -9.97 -1.33 -2.88
C GLU A 84 -9.20 -0.80 -4.11
N GLY A 85 -9.38 -1.43 -5.27
CA GLY A 85 -8.79 -1.02 -6.54
C GLY A 85 -7.27 -1.14 -6.58
N TYR A 86 -6.69 -2.09 -5.85
CA TYR A 86 -5.33 -2.54 -6.13
C TYR A 86 -5.35 -3.46 -7.34
N LYS A 87 -4.25 -3.47 -8.09
CA LYS A 87 -4.09 -4.45 -9.16
C LYS A 87 -3.78 -5.80 -8.53
N VAL A 88 -4.56 -6.80 -8.88
CA VAL A 88 -4.33 -8.21 -8.55
C VAL A 88 -4.35 -9.00 -9.85
N ASP A 89 -3.32 -9.81 -10.09
CA ASP A 89 -3.20 -10.67 -11.27
C ASP A 89 -2.22 -11.82 -11.03
N GLU A 90 -1.96 -12.64 -12.04
CA GLU A 90 -1.03 -13.77 -12.00
C GLU A 90 0.40 -13.40 -12.45
N HIS A 91 0.74 -12.10 -12.48
CA HIS A 91 2.03 -11.61 -13.00
C HIS A 91 2.92 -11.05 -11.87
N PRO A 92 3.88 -11.83 -11.36
CA PRO A 92 4.75 -11.38 -10.27
C PRO A 92 5.63 -10.21 -10.69
N LYS A 93 5.91 -9.33 -9.73
CA LYS A 93 6.93 -8.27 -9.84
C LYS A 93 7.72 -8.17 -8.54
N PRO A 94 9.01 -7.77 -8.58
CA PRO A 94 9.67 -7.34 -7.35
C PRO A 94 8.83 -6.27 -6.66
N GLY A 95 8.57 -6.42 -5.36
CA GLY A 95 7.65 -5.54 -4.64
C GLY A 95 6.20 -6.00 -4.54
N SER A 96 5.77 -6.96 -5.36
CA SER A 96 4.41 -7.51 -5.25
C SER A 96 4.29 -8.48 -4.07
N ILE A 97 3.06 -8.75 -3.66
CA ILE A 97 2.74 -9.74 -2.63
C ILE A 97 2.21 -10.99 -3.31
N LEU A 98 2.91 -12.11 -3.15
CA LEU A 98 2.40 -13.44 -3.48
C LEU A 98 1.35 -13.82 -2.43
N GLN A 99 0.16 -14.21 -2.87
CA GLN A 99 -0.95 -14.60 -2.02
C GLN A 99 -1.53 -15.96 -2.44
N THR A 100 -1.85 -16.80 -1.45
CA THR A 100 -2.68 -18.00 -1.62
C THR A 100 -3.74 -18.05 -0.54
N SER A 101 -4.90 -18.58 -0.91
CA SER A 101 -6.00 -18.90 0.02
C SER A 101 -5.94 -20.35 0.53
N GLU A 102 -4.92 -21.12 0.16
CA GLU A 102 -4.70 -22.47 0.66
C GLU A 102 -4.35 -22.47 2.17
N GLY A 103 -4.93 -23.44 2.89
CA GLY A 103 -4.83 -23.52 4.35
C GLY A 103 -5.85 -22.65 5.09
N ASP A 104 -5.98 -22.84 6.41
CA ASP A 104 -7.08 -22.24 7.20
C ASP A 104 -7.11 -20.70 7.18
N HIS A 105 -5.93 -20.07 7.06
CA HIS A 105 -5.76 -18.62 7.05
C HIS A 105 -5.18 -18.07 5.74
N GLY A 106 -4.90 -18.94 4.76
CA GLY A 106 -4.09 -18.57 3.59
C GLY A 106 -2.63 -18.30 3.94
N HIS A 107 -1.85 -17.83 2.96
CA HIS A 107 -0.48 -17.38 3.18
C HIS A 107 -0.11 -16.23 2.25
N VAL A 108 0.73 -15.32 2.74
CA VAL A 108 1.30 -14.23 1.93
C VAL A 108 2.81 -14.18 2.07
N ALA A 109 3.49 -13.83 0.97
CA ALA A 109 4.91 -13.61 0.92
C ALA A 109 5.23 -12.37 0.08
N TYR A 110 6.31 -11.68 0.42
CA TYR A 110 6.82 -10.57 -0.36
C TYR A 110 7.73 -11.08 -1.48
N VAL A 111 7.53 -10.61 -2.71
CA VAL A 111 8.37 -10.98 -3.85
C VAL A 111 9.63 -10.13 -3.87
N GLU A 112 10.75 -10.69 -3.41
CA GLU A 112 12.06 -10.05 -3.42
C GLU A 112 12.63 -9.94 -4.83
N LYS A 113 12.47 -11.00 -5.64
CA LYS A 113 13.03 -11.07 -6.99
C LYS A 113 12.23 -12.00 -7.89
N VAL A 114 12.04 -11.57 -9.15
CA VAL A 114 11.69 -12.44 -10.28
C VAL A 114 13.01 -12.81 -10.97
N ASN A 115 13.33 -14.10 -11.01
CA ASN A 115 14.56 -14.60 -11.63
C ASN A 115 14.40 -14.70 -13.16
N ASP A 116 15.51 -14.74 -13.90
CA ASP A 116 15.52 -14.74 -15.37
C ASP A 116 14.77 -15.94 -15.97
N ASN A 117 14.71 -17.07 -15.26
CA ASN A 117 13.97 -18.28 -15.66
C ASN A 117 12.48 -18.27 -15.25
N GLY A 118 11.97 -17.14 -14.75
CA GLY A 118 10.59 -16.96 -14.30
C GLY A 118 10.29 -17.49 -12.89
N SER A 119 11.25 -18.13 -12.21
CA SER A 119 11.09 -18.52 -10.80
C SER A 119 11.16 -17.30 -9.87
N LEU A 120 10.68 -17.44 -8.63
CA LEU A 120 10.70 -16.33 -7.67
C LEU A 120 11.64 -16.60 -6.49
N THR A 121 12.19 -15.52 -5.94
CA THR A 121 12.71 -15.48 -4.57
C THR A 121 11.73 -14.65 -3.76
N VAL A 122 11.18 -15.23 -2.69
CA VAL A 122 10.22 -14.57 -1.82
C VAL A 122 10.71 -14.58 -0.37
N SER A 123 10.28 -13.61 0.41
CA SER A 123 10.47 -13.58 1.85
C SER A 123 9.12 -13.57 2.57
N ASP A 124 8.99 -14.38 3.61
CA ASP A 124 7.79 -14.45 4.45
C ASP A 124 8.15 -14.78 5.89
N MET A 125 7.18 -14.65 6.79
CA MET A 125 7.32 -15.04 8.20
C MET A 125 6.34 -16.15 8.53
N ASN A 126 6.72 -17.02 9.47
CA ASN A 126 5.89 -18.11 9.94
C ASN A 126 5.54 -19.15 8.87
N TYR A 127 6.36 -19.27 7.82
CA TYR A 127 6.21 -20.32 6.83
C TYR A 127 6.76 -21.67 7.34
N LYS A 128 7.98 -21.67 7.90
CA LYS A 128 8.60 -22.87 8.48
C LYS A 128 8.30 -23.03 9.97
N LYS A 129 8.39 -21.95 10.73
CA LYS A 129 8.22 -21.92 12.18
C LYS A 129 7.69 -20.56 12.66
N PRO A 130 6.95 -20.52 13.79
CA PRO A 130 6.49 -19.28 14.40
C PRO A 130 7.61 -18.24 14.54
N TYR A 131 7.31 -16.99 14.13
CA TYR A 131 8.22 -15.83 14.19
C TYR A 131 9.50 -15.92 13.34
N GLU A 132 9.70 -16.99 12.56
CA GLU A 132 10.87 -17.13 11.70
C GLU A 132 10.61 -16.46 10.34
N VAL A 133 11.48 -15.52 9.95
CA VAL A 133 11.55 -15.03 8.57
C VAL A 133 12.28 -16.04 7.71
N THR A 134 11.64 -16.48 6.63
CA THR A 134 12.19 -17.41 5.65
C THR A 134 12.32 -16.72 4.30
N THR A 135 13.50 -16.83 3.68
CA THR A 135 13.65 -16.61 2.24
C THR A 135 13.55 -17.95 1.54
N ARG A 136 12.68 -18.07 0.54
CA ARG A 136 12.45 -19.33 -0.19
C ARG A 136 12.27 -19.10 -1.68
N HIS A 137 12.45 -20.18 -2.43
CA HIS A 137 12.27 -20.21 -3.87
C HIS A 137 10.89 -20.75 -4.23
N ILE A 138 10.27 -20.14 -5.24
CA ILE A 138 9.06 -20.63 -5.90
C ILE A 138 9.47 -21.10 -7.29
N GLY A 139 9.21 -22.36 -7.62
CA GLY A 139 9.51 -22.91 -8.94
C GLY A 139 8.63 -22.27 -10.02
N THR A 140 9.15 -22.16 -11.24
CA THR A 140 8.45 -21.51 -12.37
C THR A 140 7.04 -22.07 -12.61
N TYR A 141 6.83 -23.37 -12.36
CA TYR A 141 5.52 -24.02 -12.53
C TYR A 141 4.50 -23.64 -11.46
N GLU A 142 4.95 -23.27 -10.27
CA GLU A 142 4.11 -22.91 -9.11
C GLU A 142 3.71 -21.43 -9.16
N VAL A 143 4.45 -20.58 -9.88
CA VAL A 143 4.23 -19.14 -9.94
C VAL A 143 2.79 -18.78 -10.33
N LYS A 144 2.19 -19.55 -11.23
CA LYS A 144 0.82 -19.35 -11.73
C LYS A 144 -0.28 -19.80 -10.76
N ASP A 145 0.09 -20.47 -9.68
CA ASP A 145 -0.87 -20.99 -8.69
C ASP A 145 -1.16 -19.96 -7.58
N TYR A 146 -0.62 -18.74 -7.73
CA TYR A 146 -0.73 -17.65 -6.77
C TYR A 146 -1.33 -16.40 -7.40
N ASN A 147 -1.98 -15.59 -6.56
CA ASN A 147 -2.33 -14.22 -6.88
C ASN A 147 -1.16 -13.30 -6.53
N TYR A 148 -0.97 -12.23 -7.29
CA TYR A 148 0.00 -11.18 -7.02
C TYR A 148 -0.71 -9.85 -6.82
N ILE A 149 -0.69 -9.36 -5.59
CA ILE A 149 -1.21 -8.04 -5.25
C ILE A 149 -0.07 -7.05 -5.52
N HIS A 150 -0.35 -5.98 -6.26
CA HIS A 150 0.61 -4.93 -6.59
C HIS A 150 0.36 -3.71 -5.69
N PRO A 151 1.22 -3.47 -4.68
CA PRO A 151 1.10 -2.33 -3.79
C PRO A 151 1.15 -1.00 -4.55
N LYS A 152 0.47 0.01 -4.00
CA LYS A 152 0.49 1.38 -4.52
C LYS A 152 1.70 2.12 -3.93
N ASN A 153 2.21 3.13 -4.62
CA ASN A 153 3.25 4.00 -4.05
C ASN A 153 2.68 4.74 -2.83
N ASN A 154 3.42 4.72 -1.71
CA ASN A 154 3.08 5.54 -0.56
C ASN A 154 3.74 6.92 -0.68
N ALA A 155 3.03 7.88 -1.28
CA ALA A 155 3.50 9.27 -1.39
C ALA A 155 3.74 9.98 -0.04
N LYS A 156 3.44 9.32 1.09
CA LYS A 156 3.57 9.83 2.46
C LYS A 156 4.54 9.00 3.32
N ALA A 157 5.35 8.14 2.70
CA ALA A 157 6.39 7.34 3.37
C ALA A 157 7.56 8.20 3.87
#